data_AF-A0A6A6DTB9-F1
#
_entry.id   AF-A0A6A6DTB9-F1
#
_cell.length_a   1.000
_cell.length_b   1.000
_cell.length_c   1.000
_cell.angle_alpha   90.00
_cell.angle_beta   90.00
_cell.angle_gamma   90.00
#
_symmetry.space_group_name_H-M   'P 1'
#
loop_
_entity.id
_entity.type
_entity.pdbx_description
1 polymer ?
#
loop_
_entity_poly.entity_id
_entity_poly.type
_entity_poly.pdbx_seq_one_letter_code
_entity_poly.pdbx_strand_id
1 'polypeptide(L)'
;MDQRGSTHIQLAASRQPHLRILHFDGVYNVKPISSEEGGLVRFQTLVNRIRDLGGSNQPPPLTFFSGDAINPSLESILTRDCACIGNHELDFGAPHFQKLTNDCKFPWLYADLLGPDLVLTHQREPNGRKLARQTNGTIDIILGDYDNIYGHEVNWNLHRSGSDFRQFSSLELRGDEKRPGKWNIPIYRNYVTEDVPEDSSIMEWIEKLHATFRPEFEKPVCYSSVDLDSHFEIIRTQETNWGNFITDVCEHIIELTAIFDAPFLLNTSAWFSAYREASFAMCGEWMKIQGEEQDPSGSYTLATRDCMARGKDNHSALLAVSAGVLRLPLELAESRASSHSINARAKRGRSVIDNI
;
A
#
# COMPACT_ATOMS: atom_id res chain seq x y z
N MET A 1 22.41 -23.60 1.26
CA MET A 1 23.46 -23.04 2.13
C MET A 1 23.40 -21.54 1.94
N ASP A 2 22.83 -20.89 2.94
CA ASP A 2 22.46 -19.48 2.94
C ASP A 2 23.72 -18.64 3.11
N GLN A 3 24.15 -17.93 2.06
CA GLN A 3 25.27 -16.99 2.15
C GLN A 3 24.76 -15.70 2.81
N ARG A 4 24.65 -15.71 4.14
CA ARG A 4 24.79 -14.48 4.93
C ARG A 4 26.25 -14.07 4.83
N GLY A 5 26.60 -13.34 3.76
CA GLY A 5 27.99 -13.09 3.40
C GLY A 5 28.18 -11.71 2.80
N SER A 6 28.61 -10.78 3.65
CA SER A 6 29.25 -9.50 3.34
C SER A 6 28.43 -8.44 2.58
N THR A 7 28.37 -7.24 3.15
CA THR A 7 28.03 -5.93 2.56
C THR A 7 29.02 -5.47 1.48
N HIS A 8 29.60 -6.40 0.72
CA HIS A 8 30.41 -6.07 -0.44
C HIS A 8 29.47 -5.75 -1.61
N ILE A 9 29.42 -4.48 -2.00
CA ILE A 9 28.86 -4.05 -3.29
C ILE A 9 29.66 -4.77 -4.38
N GLN A 10 29.12 -5.87 -4.91
CA GLN A 10 29.77 -6.65 -5.95
C GLN A 10 29.58 -5.97 -7.30
N LEU A 11 30.57 -5.18 -7.73
CA LEU A 11 30.66 -4.70 -9.11
C LEU A 11 31.48 -5.71 -9.92
N ALA A 12 30.91 -6.29 -10.99
CA ALA A 12 31.63 -7.24 -11.82
C ALA A 12 32.63 -6.55 -12.77
N ALA A 13 33.87 -7.06 -12.78
CA ALA A 13 35.05 -6.43 -13.37
C ALA A 13 35.25 -6.58 -14.90
N SER A 14 34.24 -6.95 -15.70
CA SER A 14 34.41 -7.14 -17.15
C SER A 14 33.52 -6.20 -17.96
N ARG A 15 34.05 -5.04 -18.36
CA ARG A 15 33.36 -3.97 -19.13
C ARG A 15 32.28 -3.22 -18.33
N GLN A 16 32.34 -1.89 -18.42
CA GLN A 16 31.38 -1.00 -17.78
C GLN A 16 29.95 -1.22 -18.35
N PRO A 17 28.92 -1.29 -17.49
CA PRO A 17 27.54 -1.45 -17.95
C PRO A 17 27.06 -0.24 -18.76
N HIS A 18 26.10 -0.47 -19.66
CA HIS A 18 25.50 0.59 -20.48
C HIS A 18 24.47 1.38 -19.67
N LEU A 19 23.73 0.69 -18.81
CA LEU A 19 22.76 1.28 -17.88
C LEU A 19 22.85 0.56 -16.54
N ARG A 20 22.67 1.31 -15.46
CA ARG A 20 22.56 0.79 -14.10
C ARG A 20 21.20 1.17 -13.54
N ILE A 21 20.53 0.21 -12.92
CA ILE A 21 19.22 0.41 -12.29
C ILE A 21 19.31 -0.01 -10.83
N LEU A 22 18.75 0.79 -9.94
CA LEU A 22 18.40 0.40 -8.57
C LEU A 22 16.90 0.15 -8.53
N HIS A 23 16.49 -1.01 -8.03
CA HIS A 23 15.08 -1.38 -7.94
C HIS A 23 14.74 -1.79 -6.50
N PHE A 24 13.63 -1.26 -5.99
CA PHE A 24 13.05 -1.64 -4.70
C PHE A 24 11.52 -1.57 -4.78
N ASP A 25 10.84 -2.10 -3.77
CA ASP A 25 9.37 -2.17 -3.72
C ASP A 25 8.84 -2.11 -2.29
N GLY A 26 7.53 -1.92 -2.13
CA GLY A 26 6.72 -2.22 -0.94
C GLY A 26 7.31 -1.66 0.35
N VAL A 27 7.10 -0.38 0.64
CA VAL A 27 7.62 0.23 1.86
C VAL A 27 6.48 0.49 2.84
N TYR A 28 6.37 -0.39 3.83
CA TYR A 28 5.40 -0.28 4.92
C TYR A 28 6.03 0.26 6.19
N ASN A 29 7.34 0.03 6.38
CA ASN A 29 8.10 0.47 7.52
C ASN A 29 9.34 1.26 7.09
N VAL A 30 9.42 2.51 7.53
CA VAL A 30 10.54 3.42 7.25
C VAL A 30 11.68 3.26 8.25
N LYS A 31 11.37 2.80 9.46
CA LYS A 31 12.34 2.47 10.51
C LYS A 31 12.90 1.07 10.27
N PRO A 32 14.10 0.77 10.81
CA PRO A 32 14.60 -0.60 10.85
C PRO A 32 13.57 -1.54 11.49
N ILE A 33 13.34 -2.69 10.86
CA ILE A 33 12.37 -3.69 11.34
C ILE A 33 12.93 -4.40 12.58
N SER A 34 14.26 -4.53 12.63
CA SER A 34 15.03 -5.00 13.77
C SER A 34 16.26 -4.10 13.94
N SER A 35 17.07 -4.34 14.98
CA SER A 35 18.38 -3.68 15.09
C SER A 35 19.26 -3.97 13.87
N GLU A 36 19.15 -5.18 13.32
CA GLU A 36 20.03 -5.74 12.30
C GLU A 36 19.61 -5.41 10.86
N GLU A 37 18.33 -5.14 10.58
CA GLU A 37 17.79 -5.10 9.21
C GLU A 37 16.90 -3.89 8.90
N GLY A 38 17.11 -3.36 7.69
CA GLY A 38 16.27 -2.33 7.08
C GLY A 38 16.57 -0.91 7.56
N GLY A 39 15.61 -0.03 7.31
CA GLY A 39 15.70 1.39 7.65
C GLY A 39 16.07 2.27 6.47
N LEU A 40 15.25 3.29 6.27
CA LEU A 40 15.37 4.26 5.19
C LEU A 40 16.73 4.97 5.15
N VAL A 41 17.27 5.35 6.31
CA VAL A 41 18.55 6.07 6.37
C VAL A 41 19.70 5.21 5.85
N ARG A 42 19.78 3.96 6.32
CA ARG A 42 20.80 3.00 5.88
C ARG A 42 20.65 2.68 4.39
N PHE A 43 19.41 2.45 3.95
CA PHE A 43 19.09 2.27 2.54
C PHE A 43 19.61 3.43 1.70
N GLN A 44 19.31 4.67 2.10
CA GLN A 44 19.71 5.85 1.36
C GLN A 44 21.24 6.04 1.36
N THR A 45 21.93 5.73 2.46
CA THR A 45 23.40 5.71 2.50
C THR A 45 23.96 4.74 1.44
N LEU A 46 23.40 3.54 1.32
CA LEU A 46 23.84 2.57 0.31
C LEU A 46 23.55 3.05 -1.12
N VAL A 47 22.38 3.63 -1.38
CA VAL A 47 22.03 4.20 -2.68
C VAL A 47 23.04 5.29 -3.07
N ASN A 48 23.40 6.19 -2.16
CA ASN A 48 24.39 7.23 -2.40
C ASN A 48 25.78 6.63 -2.70
N ARG A 49 26.22 5.64 -1.91
CA ARG A 49 27.48 4.93 -2.17
C ARG A 49 27.51 4.30 -3.56
N ILE A 50 26.43 3.65 -3.99
CA ILE A 50 26.37 2.99 -5.31
C ILE A 50 26.38 4.03 -6.44
N ARG A 51 25.75 5.19 -6.24
CA ARG A 51 25.81 6.32 -7.18
C ARG A 51 27.25 6.80 -7.38
N ASP A 52 28.00 6.94 -6.29
CA ASP A 52 29.39 7.43 -6.31
C ASP A 52 30.38 6.44 -6.95
N LEU A 53 30.11 5.13 -6.89
CA LEU A 53 30.99 4.08 -7.43
C LEU A 53 31.09 4.06 -8.97
N GLY A 54 30.21 4.74 -9.71
CA GLY A 54 30.26 4.77 -11.18
C GLY A 54 31.46 5.51 -11.78
N GLY A 55 32.12 6.35 -10.99
CA GLY A 55 33.13 7.30 -11.48
C GLY A 55 32.53 8.35 -12.44
N SER A 56 33.38 9.27 -12.90
CA SER A 56 32.95 10.41 -13.74
C SER A 56 32.43 10.03 -15.14
N ASN A 57 32.66 8.79 -15.58
CA ASN A 57 32.39 8.35 -16.96
C ASN A 57 31.10 7.53 -17.10
N GLN A 58 30.38 7.27 -16.01
CA GLN A 58 29.09 6.60 -16.05
C GLN A 58 27.98 7.51 -15.53
N PRO A 59 26.80 7.53 -16.18
CA PRO A 59 25.65 8.18 -15.61
C PRO A 59 25.29 7.53 -14.25
N PRO A 60 24.72 8.28 -13.30
CA PRO A 60 24.23 7.72 -12.06
C PRO A 60 23.15 6.65 -12.37
N PRO A 61 23.03 5.60 -11.53
CA PRO A 61 22.00 4.60 -11.70
C PRO A 61 20.59 5.20 -11.58
N LEU A 62 19.68 4.75 -12.44
CA LEU A 62 18.26 5.09 -12.37
C LEU A 62 17.57 4.27 -11.27
N THR A 63 16.73 4.90 -10.47
CA THR A 63 16.13 4.30 -9.28
C THR A 63 14.63 4.13 -9.48
N PHE A 64 14.15 2.88 -9.54
CA PHE A 64 12.78 2.52 -9.87
C PHE A 64 11.99 1.95 -8.67
N PHE A 65 10.88 2.64 -8.40
CA PHE A 65 9.53 2.19 -8.00
C PHE A 65 8.74 1.06 -8.60
N SER A 66 8.46 0.01 -7.85
CA SER A 66 7.38 -0.90 -8.23
C SER A 66 6.05 -0.79 -7.49
N GLY A 67 5.80 0.27 -6.69
CA GLY A 67 4.45 0.68 -6.25
C GLY A 67 4.28 0.79 -4.73
N ASP A 68 3.16 1.38 -4.28
CA ASP A 68 2.89 1.74 -2.87
C ASP A 68 3.87 2.80 -2.32
N ALA A 69 4.11 3.87 -3.11
CA ALA A 69 5.10 4.92 -2.85
C ALA A 69 4.58 6.06 -1.97
N ILE A 70 3.28 6.33 -2.02
CA ILE A 70 2.68 7.40 -1.23
C ILE A 70 2.10 6.84 0.06
N ASN A 71 1.45 5.68 -0.05
CA ASN A 71 0.80 5.01 1.05
C ASN A 71 1.30 3.56 1.07
N PRO A 72 1.68 3.01 2.23
CA PRO A 72 1.49 3.53 3.59
C PRO A 72 2.51 4.58 4.07
N SER A 73 3.65 4.72 3.39
CA SER A 73 4.75 5.56 3.87
C SER A 73 5.12 6.62 2.84
N LEU A 74 4.79 7.89 3.13
CA LEU A 74 5.16 9.04 2.30
C LEU A 74 6.68 9.14 2.12
N GLU A 75 7.45 8.70 3.09
CA GLU A 75 8.91 8.72 3.03
C GLU A 75 9.46 7.78 1.97
N SER A 76 8.67 6.84 1.47
CA SER A 76 9.09 5.98 0.37
C SER A 76 9.17 6.69 -0.98
N ILE A 77 8.65 7.92 -1.12
CA ILE A 77 8.90 8.77 -2.31
C ILE A 77 10.37 9.22 -2.41
N LEU A 78 11.19 8.94 -1.40
CA LEU A 78 12.58 9.30 -1.38
C LEU A 78 13.37 8.62 -2.50
N THR A 79 14.13 9.45 -3.21
CA THR A 79 15.27 9.02 -4.02
C THR A 79 14.88 8.06 -5.13
N ARG A 80 14.08 8.59 -6.07
CA ARG A 80 13.53 7.82 -7.18
C ARG A 80 13.59 8.65 -8.43
N ASP A 81 13.83 7.96 -9.53
CA ASP A 81 13.79 8.53 -10.86
C ASP A 81 12.48 8.16 -11.57
N CYS A 82 11.76 7.13 -11.09
CA CYS A 82 10.47 6.71 -11.62
C CYS A 82 9.69 5.85 -10.60
N ALA A 83 8.36 5.92 -10.62
CA ALA A 83 7.48 5.06 -9.81
C ALA A 83 6.33 4.44 -10.61
N CYS A 84 6.04 3.16 -10.41
CA CYS A 84 4.78 2.55 -10.82
C CYS A 84 3.68 2.86 -9.82
N ILE A 85 2.45 3.01 -10.30
CA ILE A 85 1.26 3.13 -9.46
C ILE A 85 0.94 1.76 -8.87
N GLY A 86 0.91 1.67 -7.54
CA GLY A 86 0.37 0.56 -6.76
C GLY A 86 -1.08 0.78 -6.37
N ASN A 87 -1.65 -0.17 -5.62
CA ASN A 87 -3.05 -0.05 -5.19
C ASN A 87 -3.22 1.00 -4.10
N HIS A 88 -2.24 1.15 -3.21
CA HIS A 88 -2.35 2.06 -2.07
C HIS A 88 -2.28 3.55 -2.47
N GLU A 89 -1.74 3.86 -3.65
CA GLU A 89 -1.80 5.22 -4.23
C GLU A 89 -3.23 5.77 -4.36
N LEU A 90 -4.23 4.89 -4.51
CA LEU A 90 -5.63 5.26 -4.76
C LEU A 90 -6.54 5.11 -3.55
N ASP A 91 -5.98 4.86 -2.36
CA ASP A 91 -6.76 4.65 -1.12
C ASP A 91 -7.67 5.85 -0.79
N PHE A 92 -7.21 7.06 -1.07
CA PHE A 92 -7.97 8.31 -0.89
C PHE A 92 -8.62 8.83 -2.19
N GLY A 93 -8.69 7.97 -3.21
CA GLY A 93 -9.27 8.27 -4.51
C GLY A 93 -8.34 9.02 -5.48
N ALA A 94 -8.68 8.93 -6.76
CA ALA A 94 -7.88 9.50 -7.85
C ALA A 94 -7.64 11.02 -7.74
N PRO A 95 -8.60 11.87 -7.28
CA PRO A 95 -8.34 13.31 -7.12
C PRO A 95 -7.25 13.60 -6.08
N HIS A 96 -7.20 12.84 -4.99
CA HIS A 96 -6.17 12.97 -3.98
C HIS A 96 -4.80 12.53 -4.52
N PHE A 97 -4.75 11.37 -5.18
CA PHE A 97 -3.56 10.90 -5.86
C PHE A 97 -3.02 11.92 -6.88
N GLN A 98 -3.89 12.50 -7.71
CA GLN A 98 -3.50 13.53 -8.67
C GLN A 98 -2.89 14.76 -7.99
N LYS A 99 -3.43 15.17 -6.83
CA LYS A 99 -2.87 16.27 -6.05
C LYS A 99 -1.45 15.96 -5.58
N LEU A 100 -1.22 14.77 -5.02
CA LEU A 100 0.09 14.36 -4.51
C LEU A 100 1.13 14.16 -5.63
N THR A 101 0.71 13.61 -6.77
CA THR A 101 1.63 13.39 -7.90
C THR A 101 2.07 14.69 -8.57
N ASN A 102 1.27 15.76 -8.52
CA ASN A 102 1.68 17.08 -9.01
C ASN A 102 2.89 17.66 -8.24
N ASP A 103 3.09 17.25 -6.99
CA ASP A 103 4.22 17.67 -6.17
C ASP A 103 5.46 16.77 -6.36
N CYS A 104 5.33 15.65 -7.09
CA CYS A 104 6.42 14.73 -7.38
C CYS A 104 7.26 15.23 -8.57
N LYS A 105 8.59 15.12 -8.45
CA LYS A 105 9.55 15.51 -9.50
C LYS A 105 9.99 14.36 -10.41
N PHE A 106 9.30 13.22 -10.32
CA PHE A 106 9.56 12.02 -11.11
C PHE A 106 8.29 11.57 -11.83
N PRO A 107 8.40 10.92 -12.99
CA PRO A 107 7.26 10.35 -13.69
C PRO A 107 6.63 9.20 -12.89
N TRP A 108 5.30 9.19 -12.91
CA TRP A 108 4.46 8.07 -12.47
C TRP A 108 4.03 7.25 -13.69
N LEU A 109 4.19 5.93 -13.60
CA LEU A 109 3.82 4.99 -14.65
C LEU A 109 2.63 4.15 -14.20
N TYR A 110 1.67 3.96 -15.10
CA TYR A 110 0.60 2.99 -14.92
C TYR A 110 0.88 1.79 -15.83
N ALA A 111 1.58 0.79 -15.30
CA ALA A 111 1.99 -0.44 -16.01
C ALA A 111 2.45 -0.16 -17.46
N ASP A 112 3.54 0.60 -17.61
CA ASP A 112 4.03 0.96 -18.94
C ASP A 112 5.18 0.03 -19.38
N LEU A 113 5.19 -0.30 -20.66
CA LEU A 113 6.37 -0.82 -21.34
C LEU A 113 7.32 0.37 -21.53
N LEU A 114 8.40 0.41 -20.77
CA LEU A 114 9.53 1.31 -21.03
C LEU A 114 10.28 0.79 -22.27
N GLY A 115 9.66 0.98 -23.43
CA GLY A 115 10.08 0.36 -24.68
C GLY A 115 9.84 -1.16 -24.68
N PRO A 116 10.28 -1.86 -25.75
CA PRO A 116 10.15 -3.31 -25.83
C PRO A 116 10.95 -4.07 -24.76
N ASP A 117 11.78 -3.41 -23.94
CA ASP A 117 12.86 -4.07 -23.20
C ASP A 117 12.65 -4.13 -21.66
N LEU A 118 11.90 -3.20 -21.06
CA LEU A 118 11.68 -3.13 -19.60
C LEU A 118 10.21 -2.87 -19.25
N VAL A 119 9.68 -3.59 -18.28
CA VAL A 119 8.38 -3.27 -17.64
C VAL A 119 8.56 -3.01 -16.16
N LEU A 120 7.83 -2.03 -15.66
CA LEU A 120 7.65 -1.73 -14.25
C LEU A 120 6.18 -1.96 -13.89
N THR A 121 5.88 -2.79 -12.88
CA THR A 121 4.51 -3.21 -12.55
C THR A 121 4.32 -3.41 -11.04
N HIS A 122 3.10 -3.16 -10.56
CA HIS A 122 2.69 -3.47 -9.19
C HIS A 122 1.59 -4.54 -9.21
N GLN A 123 1.98 -5.78 -9.52
CA GLN A 123 1.05 -6.89 -9.65
C GLN A 123 1.55 -8.11 -8.87
N ARG A 124 0.60 -8.89 -8.34
CA ARG A 124 0.89 -10.20 -7.76
C ARG A 124 1.64 -11.10 -8.73
N GLU A 125 2.46 -11.98 -8.18
CA GLU A 125 3.30 -12.93 -8.90
C GLU A 125 2.57 -13.69 -10.05
N PRO A 126 1.35 -14.21 -9.87
CA PRO A 126 0.66 -14.91 -10.95
C PRO A 126 0.33 -14.03 -12.16
N ASN A 127 0.05 -12.74 -11.92
CA ASN A 127 -0.23 -11.77 -12.97
C ASN A 127 1.05 -11.31 -13.67
N GLY A 128 2.15 -11.13 -12.92
CA GLY A 128 3.48 -10.90 -13.50
C GLY A 128 3.92 -12.04 -14.44
N ARG A 129 3.69 -13.29 -14.04
CA ARG A 129 3.92 -14.47 -14.91
C ARG A 129 3.02 -14.46 -16.13
N LYS A 130 1.74 -14.09 -15.98
CA LYS A 130 0.81 -13.99 -17.11
C LYS A 130 1.26 -12.93 -18.11
N LEU A 131 1.70 -11.77 -17.64
CA LEU A 131 2.26 -10.71 -18.46
C LEU A 131 3.49 -11.20 -19.22
N ALA A 132 4.46 -11.82 -18.54
CA ALA A 132 5.66 -12.38 -19.15
C ALA A 132 5.36 -13.41 -20.26
N ARG A 133 4.34 -14.26 -20.05
CA ARG A 133 3.86 -15.22 -21.06
C ARG A 133 3.28 -14.52 -22.28
N GLN A 134 2.46 -13.50 -22.07
CA GLN A 134 1.78 -12.79 -23.14
C GLN A 134 2.73 -11.96 -24.01
N THR A 135 3.85 -11.51 -23.44
CA THR A 135 4.86 -10.73 -24.15
C THR A 135 5.85 -11.59 -24.91
N ASN A 136 5.82 -12.92 -24.74
CA ASN A 136 6.54 -13.90 -25.56
C ASN A 136 8.04 -13.57 -25.78
N GLY A 137 8.72 -13.09 -24.74
CA GLY A 137 10.15 -12.76 -24.79
C GLY A 137 10.50 -11.46 -25.52
N THR A 138 9.50 -10.63 -25.84
CA THR A 138 9.74 -9.25 -26.31
C THR A 138 10.40 -8.44 -25.20
N ILE A 139 9.87 -8.51 -23.97
CA ILE A 139 10.42 -7.84 -22.78
C ILE A 139 11.66 -8.55 -22.27
N ASP A 140 12.74 -7.80 -22.04
CA ASP A 140 13.99 -8.33 -21.49
C ASP A 140 13.94 -8.48 -19.98
N ILE A 141 13.25 -7.59 -19.27
CA ILE A 141 13.04 -7.70 -17.81
C ILE A 141 11.74 -7.07 -17.34
N ILE A 142 11.08 -7.73 -16.39
CA ILE A 142 9.91 -7.23 -15.67
C ILE A 142 10.33 -6.99 -14.22
N LEU A 143 10.20 -5.75 -13.76
CA LEU A 143 10.43 -5.33 -12.40
C LEU A 143 9.07 -5.10 -11.73
N GLY A 144 8.81 -5.77 -10.62
CA GLY A 144 7.54 -5.59 -9.95
C GLY A 144 7.26 -6.56 -8.84
N ASP A 145 6.65 -6.09 -7.76
CA ASP A 145 6.16 -6.88 -6.65
C ASP A 145 4.85 -6.30 -6.11
N TYR A 146 4.03 -7.15 -5.52
CA TYR A 146 2.90 -6.82 -4.63
C TYR A 146 2.99 -7.66 -3.36
N ASP A 147 3.68 -8.80 -3.44
CA ASP A 147 3.65 -9.86 -2.44
C ASP A 147 4.76 -9.66 -1.39
N ASN A 148 5.61 -8.62 -1.52
CA ASN A 148 6.71 -8.27 -0.61
C ASN A 148 7.81 -9.35 -0.52
N ILE A 149 8.13 -9.99 -1.65
CA ILE A 149 9.04 -11.13 -1.78
C ILE A 149 10.29 -10.74 -2.56
N TYR A 150 11.47 -11.14 -2.08
CA TYR A 150 12.68 -11.07 -2.90
C TYR A 150 12.79 -12.31 -3.81
N GLY A 151 12.98 -12.13 -5.12
CA GLY A 151 13.27 -13.27 -5.98
C GLY A 151 13.28 -12.96 -7.47
N HIS A 152 14.07 -13.72 -8.21
CA HIS A 152 14.18 -13.63 -9.66
C HIS A 152 13.72 -14.94 -10.33
N GLU A 153 12.76 -14.84 -11.23
CA GLU A 153 12.28 -15.95 -12.06
C GLU A 153 12.93 -15.90 -13.44
N VAL A 154 13.99 -16.69 -13.62
CA VAL A 154 14.82 -16.74 -14.83
C VAL A 154 14.01 -17.02 -16.10
N ASN A 155 13.01 -17.89 -16.03
CA ASN A 155 12.19 -18.25 -17.21
C ASN A 155 11.35 -17.08 -17.74
N TRP A 156 11.08 -16.08 -16.89
CA TRP A 156 10.18 -14.97 -17.18
C TRP A 156 10.90 -13.61 -17.14
N ASN A 157 12.19 -13.61 -16.79
CA ASN A 157 12.95 -12.42 -16.36
C ASN A 157 12.12 -11.50 -15.46
N LEU A 158 11.36 -12.09 -14.53
CA LEU A 158 10.55 -11.37 -13.55
C LEU A 158 11.36 -11.24 -12.26
N HIS A 159 11.65 -10.00 -11.87
CA HIS A 159 12.46 -9.69 -10.70
C HIS A 159 11.70 -8.89 -9.66
N ARG A 160 11.83 -9.32 -8.40
CA ARG A 160 11.28 -8.64 -7.23
C ARG A 160 12.39 -8.36 -6.23
N SER A 161 12.32 -7.18 -5.61
CA SER A 161 13.34 -6.69 -4.69
C SER A 161 12.96 -6.81 -3.22
N GLY A 162 11.82 -7.46 -2.89
CA GLY A 162 11.29 -7.51 -1.54
C GLY A 162 10.87 -6.13 -1.03
N SER A 163 10.73 -6.01 0.30
CA SER A 163 10.03 -4.88 0.94
C SER A 163 10.81 -4.23 2.09
N ASP A 164 10.27 -3.09 2.57
CA ASP A 164 10.59 -2.43 3.84
C ASP A 164 12.06 -2.07 4.01
N PHE A 165 12.70 -1.71 2.90
CA PHE A 165 14.12 -1.39 2.85
C PHE A 165 15.04 -2.50 3.38
N ARG A 166 14.60 -3.75 3.59
CA ARG A 166 15.49 -4.84 4.04
C ARG A 166 16.58 -5.14 3.02
N GLN A 167 16.22 -5.03 1.75
CA GLN A 167 17.12 -5.16 0.62
C GLN A 167 16.58 -4.39 -0.57
N PHE A 168 17.44 -4.21 -1.56
CA PHE A 168 17.08 -3.73 -2.89
C PHE A 168 18.01 -4.37 -3.92
N SER A 169 17.74 -4.16 -5.20
CA SER A 169 18.51 -4.78 -6.28
C SER A 169 19.25 -3.75 -7.12
N SER A 170 20.52 -4.02 -7.41
CA SER A 170 21.29 -3.33 -8.44
C SER A 170 21.29 -4.19 -9.69
N LEU A 171 20.86 -3.63 -10.81
CA LEU A 171 20.85 -4.29 -12.11
C LEU A 171 21.82 -3.57 -13.03
N GLU A 172 22.61 -4.34 -13.76
CA GLU A 172 23.59 -3.83 -14.71
C GLU A 172 23.27 -4.29 -16.12
N LEU A 173 22.72 -3.41 -16.96
CA LEU A 173 22.36 -3.77 -18.32
C LEU A 173 23.60 -3.71 -19.21
N ARG A 174 23.95 -4.86 -19.79
CA ARG A 174 25.11 -5.06 -20.66
C ARG A 174 24.63 -5.67 -21.98
N GLY A 175 25.04 -5.13 -23.12
CA GLY A 175 24.70 -5.73 -24.41
C GLY A 175 25.19 -7.19 -24.45
N ASP A 176 24.33 -8.11 -24.88
CA ASP A 176 24.67 -9.53 -24.94
C ASP A 176 25.50 -9.82 -26.20
N GLU A 177 26.77 -10.15 -26.01
CA GLU A 177 27.70 -10.46 -27.11
C GLU A 177 27.30 -11.73 -27.89
N LYS A 178 26.55 -12.64 -27.26
CA LYS A 178 26.08 -13.89 -27.89
C LYS A 178 24.72 -13.73 -28.56
N ARG A 179 23.93 -12.75 -28.12
CA ARG A 179 22.57 -12.48 -28.63
C ARG A 179 22.43 -10.99 -28.99
N PRO A 180 22.85 -10.59 -30.21
CA PRO A 180 22.75 -9.20 -30.65
C PRO A 180 21.33 -8.65 -30.50
N GLY A 181 21.18 -7.47 -29.89
CA GLY A 181 19.88 -6.86 -29.62
C GLY A 181 19.19 -7.32 -28.34
N LYS A 182 19.85 -8.16 -27.52
CA LYS A 182 19.39 -8.56 -26.18
C LYS A 182 20.34 -8.08 -25.08
N TRP A 183 19.83 -8.01 -23.86
CA TRP A 183 20.60 -7.64 -22.67
C TRP A 183 21.05 -8.86 -21.86
N ASN A 184 22.28 -8.82 -21.38
CA ASN A 184 22.76 -9.59 -20.23
C ASN A 184 22.62 -8.69 -19.00
N ILE A 185 21.81 -9.11 -18.02
CA ILE A 185 21.41 -8.28 -16.88
C ILE A 185 21.81 -9.00 -15.57
N PRO A 186 23.07 -8.87 -15.12
CA PRO A 186 23.42 -9.25 -13.76
C PRO A 186 22.58 -8.47 -12.75
N ILE A 187 22.03 -9.20 -11.77
CA ILE A 187 21.23 -8.65 -10.68
C ILE A 187 21.95 -8.95 -9.37
N TYR A 188 22.24 -7.90 -8.61
CA TYR A 188 22.90 -7.98 -7.32
C TYR A 188 21.91 -7.61 -6.23
N ARG A 189 21.82 -8.47 -5.20
CA ARG A 189 21.07 -8.16 -3.98
C ARG A 189 21.93 -7.31 -3.06
N ASN A 190 21.41 -6.17 -2.64
CA ASN A 190 22.03 -5.34 -1.62
C ASN A 190 21.20 -5.45 -0.35
N TYR A 191 21.77 -5.99 0.72
CA TYR A 191 21.13 -6.02 2.03
C TYR A 191 21.35 -4.70 2.74
N VAL A 192 20.33 -4.22 3.42
CA VAL A 192 20.39 -3.03 4.27
C VAL A 192 20.50 -3.52 5.70
N THR A 193 21.70 -3.46 6.25
CA THR A 193 22.05 -4.07 7.52
C THR A 193 22.65 -3.04 8.47
N GLU A 194 22.77 -3.39 9.75
CA GLU A 194 23.28 -2.51 10.82
C GLU A 194 24.71 -1.98 10.62
N ASP A 195 25.53 -2.65 9.81
CA ASP A 195 26.89 -2.22 9.51
C ASP A 195 26.95 -1.05 8.50
N VAL A 196 25.81 -0.72 7.89
CA VAL A 196 25.67 0.47 7.06
C VAL A 196 25.49 1.69 7.99
N PRO A 197 26.40 2.67 7.95
CA PRO A 197 26.27 3.85 8.80
C PRO A 197 25.08 4.70 8.40
N GLU A 198 24.41 5.25 9.40
CA GLU A 198 23.33 6.20 9.23
C GLU A 198 23.91 7.59 8.98
N ASP A 199 23.59 8.18 7.82
CA ASP A 199 24.09 9.49 7.44
C ASP A 199 23.32 10.61 8.17
N SER A 200 24.05 11.47 8.87
CA SER A 200 23.46 12.55 9.66
C SER A 200 22.67 13.56 8.83
N SER A 201 23.07 13.82 7.59
CA SER A 201 22.35 14.74 6.70
C SER A 201 21.01 14.17 6.25
N ILE A 202 20.95 12.86 6.03
CA ILE A 202 19.71 12.13 5.69
C ILE A 202 18.78 12.11 6.90
N MET A 203 19.32 11.82 8.09
CA MET A 203 18.54 11.87 9.34
C MET A 203 17.94 13.26 9.60
N GLU A 204 18.74 14.33 9.45
CA GLU A 204 18.26 15.70 9.63
C GLU A 204 17.15 16.06 8.64
N TRP A 205 17.23 15.57 7.41
CA TRP A 205 16.19 15.78 6.40
C TRP A 205 14.90 15.02 6.73
N ILE A 206 14.99 13.76 7.18
CA ILE A 206 13.81 12.98 7.61
C ILE A 206 13.14 13.67 8.79
N GLU A 207 13.91 14.15 9.77
CA GLU A 207 13.36 14.88 10.91
C GLU A 207 12.63 16.16 10.48
N LYS A 208 13.15 16.90 9.49
CA LYS A 208 12.44 18.07 8.91
C LYS A 208 11.13 17.67 8.22
N LEU A 209 11.14 16.56 7.48
CA LEU A 209 9.93 16.03 6.85
C LEU A 209 8.89 15.65 7.92
N HIS A 210 9.30 14.89 8.93
CA HIS A 210 8.44 14.48 10.05
C HIS A 210 7.92 15.68 10.83
N ALA A 211 8.75 16.68 11.13
CA ALA A 211 8.34 17.90 11.81
C ALA A 211 7.24 18.67 11.06
N THR A 212 7.19 18.55 9.73
CA THR A 212 6.14 19.17 8.91
C THR A 212 4.77 18.53 9.15
N PHE A 213 4.72 17.20 9.31
CA PHE A 213 3.46 16.46 9.49
C PHE A 213 3.12 16.14 10.95
N ARG A 214 4.10 16.25 11.86
CA ARG A 214 3.95 15.95 13.29
C ARG A 214 2.71 16.57 13.95
N PRO A 215 2.36 17.84 13.69
CA PRO A 215 1.17 18.44 14.32
C PRO A 215 -0.15 17.76 13.95
N GLU A 216 -0.23 17.16 12.75
CA GLU A 216 -1.42 16.44 12.30
C GLU A 216 -1.47 15.01 12.86
N PHE A 217 -0.32 14.32 12.91
CA PHE A 217 -0.24 12.92 13.37
C PHE A 217 -0.23 12.75 14.90
N GLU A 218 0.32 13.71 15.67
CA GLU A 218 0.41 13.61 17.13
C GLU A 218 -0.83 14.12 17.86
N LYS A 219 -1.79 14.70 17.15
CA LYS A 219 -3.03 15.15 17.77
C LYS A 219 -3.87 13.94 18.20
N PRO A 220 -4.08 13.72 19.52
CA PRO A 220 -4.91 12.59 19.95
C PRO A 220 -6.33 12.77 19.42
N VAL A 221 -6.81 11.79 18.65
CA VAL A 221 -8.19 11.75 18.15
C VAL A 221 -9.11 11.15 19.22
N CYS A 222 -8.65 10.11 19.90
CA CYS A 222 -9.34 9.47 21.02
C CYS A 222 -8.34 8.76 21.95
N TYR A 223 -8.83 8.29 23.10
CA TYR A 223 -8.11 7.41 24.01
C TYR A 223 -8.89 6.11 24.16
N SER A 224 -8.21 4.97 24.15
CA SER A 224 -8.81 3.68 24.46
C SER A 224 -8.43 3.24 25.88
N SER A 225 -9.38 2.69 26.63
CA SER A 225 -9.12 2.08 27.94
C SER A 225 -8.71 0.61 27.84
N VAL A 226 -8.70 0.05 26.62
CA VAL A 226 -8.36 -1.34 26.32
C VAL A 226 -7.45 -1.39 25.09
N ASP A 227 -6.66 -2.45 24.95
CA ASP A 227 -5.88 -2.69 23.74
C ASP A 227 -6.82 -3.03 22.58
N LEU A 228 -6.61 -2.43 21.40
CA LEU A 228 -7.40 -2.68 20.20
C LEU A 228 -6.65 -3.64 19.28
N ASP A 229 -7.21 -4.82 19.05
CA ASP A 229 -6.54 -5.89 18.30
C ASP A 229 -6.78 -5.78 16.79
N SER A 230 -5.80 -5.23 16.08
CA SER A 230 -5.82 -5.09 14.61
C SER A 230 -4.83 -6.02 13.91
N HIS A 231 -4.37 -7.10 14.55
CA HIS A 231 -3.42 -8.03 13.94
C HIS A 231 -4.02 -8.70 12.70
N PHE A 232 -3.25 -8.74 11.62
CA PHE A 232 -3.70 -9.18 10.30
C PHE A 232 -4.23 -10.62 10.31
N GLU A 233 -3.56 -11.50 11.04
CA GLU A 233 -3.89 -12.91 11.19
C GLU A 233 -5.19 -13.14 11.97
N ILE A 234 -5.58 -12.21 12.84
CA ILE A 234 -6.78 -12.30 13.69
C ILE A 234 -7.97 -11.64 12.99
N ILE A 235 -7.83 -10.38 12.55
CA ILE A 235 -8.92 -9.59 11.95
C ILE A 235 -9.52 -10.23 10.68
N ARG A 236 -8.77 -11.13 10.02
CA ARG A 236 -9.20 -11.85 8.82
C ARG A 236 -9.76 -13.24 9.07
N THR A 237 -9.78 -13.70 10.31
CA THR A 237 -10.16 -15.09 10.64
C THR A 237 -11.18 -15.19 11.75
N GLN A 238 -11.35 -14.14 12.55
CA GLN A 238 -12.29 -14.09 13.67
C GLN A 238 -12.67 -12.64 14.01
N GLU A 239 -13.63 -12.50 14.90
CA GLU A 239 -14.07 -11.21 15.46
C GLU A 239 -12.95 -10.56 16.29
N THR A 240 -12.86 -9.22 16.22
CA THR A 240 -11.90 -8.41 16.99
C THR A 240 -12.58 -7.17 17.54
N ASN A 241 -12.12 -6.68 18.69
CA ASN A 241 -12.63 -5.44 19.28
C ASN A 241 -12.29 -4.20 18.44
N TRP A 242 -11.18 -4.20 17.69
CA TRP A 242 -10.87 -3.16 16.70
C TRP A 242 -11.90 -3.14 15.58
N GLY A 243 -12.23 -4.31 15.02
CA GLY A 243 -13.24 -4.42 13.99
C GLY A 243 -14.60 -3.93 14.47
N ASN A 244 -15.03 -4.35 15.66
CA ASN A 244 -16.27 -3.92 16.30
C ASN A 244 -16.31 -2.39 16.48
N PHE A 245 -15.23 -1.80 17.00
CA PHE A 245 -15.12 -0.36 17.19
C PHE A 245 -15.28 0.43 15.87
N ILE A 246 -14.61 0.00 14.80
CA ILE A 246 -14.72 0.67 13.49
C ILE A 246 -16.15 0.59 12.95
N THR A 247 -16.81 -0.55 13.13
CA THR A 247 -18.20 -0.72 12.72
C THR A 247 -19.15 0.10 13.60
N ASP A 248 -18.91 0.23 14.91
CA ASP A 248 -19.72 1.06 15.81
C ASP A 248 -19.64 2.55 15.42
N VAL A 249 -18.43 3.01 15.10
CA VAL A 249 -18.21 4.38 14.59
C VAL A 249 -18.96 4.61 13.29
N CYS A 250 -18.90 3.65 12.36
CA CYS A 250 -19.65 3.73 11.11
C CYS A 250 -21.18 3.75 11.35
N GLU A 251 -21.69 2.99 12.31
CA GLU A 251 -23.12 2.98 12.66
C GLU A 251 -23.56 4.33 13.22
N HIS A 252 -22.77 4.88 14.13
CA HIS A 252 -23.03 6.18 14.75
C HIS A 252 -23.06 7.32 13.73
N ILE A 253 -22.20 7.28 12.71
CA ILE A 253 -22.13 8.33 11.69
C ILE A 253 -23.31 8.24 10.69
N ILE A 254 -23.84 7.05 10.42
CA ILE A 254 -24.71 6.82 9.26
C ILE A 254 -26.16 6.42 9.65
N GLU A 255 -26.49 6.18 10.93
CA GLU A 255 -27.83 5.76 11.40
C GLU A 255 -28.40 4.55 10.60
N LEU A 256 -27.65 3.44 10.53
CA LEU A 256 -27.94 2.30 9.62
C LEU A 256 -28.31 0.97 10.30
N THR A 257 -28.72 0.00 9.46
CA THR A 257 -29.26 -1.32 9.84
C THR A 257 -28.22 -2.45 9.90
N ALA A 258 -27.14 -2.40 9.11
CA ALA A 258 -26.04 -3.38 9.14
C ALA A 258 -24.75 -2.81 8.52
N ILE A 259 -23.59 -3.31 8.94
CA ILE A 259 -22.26 -2.88 8.45
C ILE A 259 -21.41 -4.10 8.11
N PHE A 260 -20.71 -4.05 6.97
CA PHE A 260 -19.75 -5.08 6.59
C PHE A 260 -18.43 -4.43 6.15
N ASP A 261 -17.36 -4.71 6.90
CA ASP A 261 -16.00 -4.35 6.55
C ASP A 261 -15.06 -5.57 6.53
N ALA A 262 -14.11 -5.59 5.60
CA ALA A 262 -13.06 -6.62 5.36
C ALA A 262 -13.57 -7.98 4.79
N PRO A 263 -12.68 -8.84 4.22
CA PRO A 263 -13.08 -10.15 3.69
C PRO A 263 -13.61 -11.13 4.74
N PHE A 264 -13.47 -10.78 6.02
CA PHE A 264 -14.22 -11.35 7.14
C PHE A 264 -15.15 -10.25 7.65
N LEU A 265 -16.46 -10.50 7.57
CA LEU A 265 -17.51 -9.54 7.87
C LEU A 265 -17.39 -9.04 9.33
N LEU A 266 -16.86 -7.84 9.53
CA LEU A 266 -16.95 -7.12 10.80
C LEU A 266 -18.34 -6.47 10.88
N ASN A 267 -19.06 -6.63 11.99
CA ASN A 267 -20.43 -6.12 12.11
C ASN A 267 -20.86 -5.85 13.55
N THR A 268 -21.67 -4.81 13.76
CA THR A 268 -22.26 -4.40 15.05
C THR A 268 -23.72 -4.79 15.19
N SER A 269 -24.48 -4.63 14.10
CA SER A 269 -25.92 -4.81 14.06
C SER A 269 -26.37 -6.09 13.34
N ALA A 270 -25.44 -6.86 12.76
CA ALA A 270 -25.70 -8.24 12.36
C ALA A 270 -24.73 -9.26 12.94
N TRP A 271 -25.27 -10.38 13.40
CA TRP A 271 -24.55 -11.48 14.02
C TRP A 271 -24.68 -12.71 13.12
N PHE A 272 -23.59 -13.44 12.91
CA PHE A 272 -23.64 -14.68 12.14
C PHE A 272 -22.74 -15.75 12.76
N SER A 273 -23.17 -17.02 12.66
CA SER A 273 -22.28 -18.17 12.84
C SER A 273 -21.82 -18.62 11.48
N ALA A 274 -20.55 -18.96 11.34
CA ALA A 274 -20.05 -19.57 10.14
C ALA A 274 -19.12 -20.74 10.48
N TYR A 275 -19.23 -21.81 9.71
CA TYR A 275 -18.36 -22.98 9.81
C TYR A 275 -17.61 -23.19 8.50
N ARG A 276 -16.48 -23.90 8.61
CA ARG A 276 -15.64 -24.22 7.45
C ARG A 276 -16.04 -25.59 6.92
N GLU A 277 -16.69 -25.62 5.76
CA GLU A 277 -16.93 -26.87 5.04
C GLU A 277 -15.67 -27.26 4.26
N ALA A 278 -15.44 -28.56 4.01
CA ALA A 278 -14.20 -29.10 3.44
C ALA A 278 -13.80 -28.54 2.06
N SER A 279 -14.66 -27.73 1.45
CA SER A 279 -14.53 -27.11 0.14
C SER A 279 -14.58 -25.59 0.23
N PHE A 280 -13.46 -24.95 0.59
CA PHE A 280 -13.06 -23.52 0.41
C PHE A 280 -14.06 -22.38 0.70
N ALA A 281 -15.32 -22.65 1.05
CA ALA A 281 -16.34 -21.68 1.37
C ALA A 281 -16.63 -21.72 2.87
N MET A 282 -16.70 -20.54 3.48
CA MET A 282 -17.39 -20.42 4.77
C MET A 282 -18.88 -20.34 4.49
N CYS A 283 -19.64 -21.24 5.10
CA CYS A 283 -21.10 -21.21 5.07
C CYS A 283 -21.60 -20.58 6.37
N GLY A 284 -22.46 -19.56 6.25
CA GLY A 284 -23.19 -19.04 7.39
C GLY A 284 -24.28 -20.03 7.80
N GLU A 285 -24.32 -20.42 9.08
CA GLU A 285 -25.40 -21.28 9.60
C GLU A 285 -26.67 -20.48 9.85
N TRP A 286 -26.51 -19.25 10.36
CA TRP A 286 -27.59 -18.33 10.68
C TRP A 286 -27.07 -16.91 10.65
N MET A 287 -27.97 -15.95 10.36
CA MET A 287 -27.69 -14.52 10.42
C MET A 287 -28.85 -13.81 11.11
N LYS A 288 -28.53 -12.94 12.05
CA LYS A 288 -29.50 -12.07 12.73
C LYS A 288 -29.18 -10.62 12.45
N ILE A 289 -30.18 -9.81 12.18
CA ILE A 289 -30.06 -8.35 11.99
C ILE A 289 -30.90 -7.69 13.08
N GLN A 290 -30.28 -6.83 13.90
CA GLN A 290 -30.90 -6.19 15.06
C GLN A 290 -31.56 -7.18 16.04
N GLY A 291 -30.97 -8.37 16.19
CA GLY A 291 -31.44 -9.43 17.09
C GLY A 291 -32.51 -10.37 16.50
N GLU A 292 -33.09 -10.03 15.35
CA GLU A 292 -34.08 -10.83 14.63
C GLU A 292 -33.43 -11.69 13.56
N GLU A 293 -33.99 -12.88 13.27
CA GLU A 293 -33.51 -13.70 12.14
C GLU A 293 -33.65 -12.94 10.83
N GLN A 294 -32.64 -13.03 9.97
CA GLN A 294 -32.68 -12.37 8.68
C GLN A 294 -33.80 -12.97 7.82
N ASP A 295 -34.70 -12.11 7.34
CA ASP A 295 -35.63 -12.43 6.26
C ASP A 295 -34.90 -12.40 4.90
N PRO A 296 -34.77 -13.53 4.19
CA PRO A 296 -34.12 -13.61 2.87
C PRO A 296 -34.82 -12.79 1.78
N SER A 297 -36.11 -12.47 1.97
CA SER A 297 -36.89 -11.64 1.06
C SER A 297 -36.91 -10.15 1.48
N GLY A 298 -36.36 -9.85 2.66
CA GLY A 298 -36.27 -8.51 3.21
C GLY A 298 -35.27 -7.63 2.46
N SER A 299 -35.50 -6.32 2.51
CA SER A 299 -34.56 -5.31 2.01
C SER A 299 -33.83 -4.66 3.19
N TYR A 300 -32.51 -4.56 3.10
CA TYR A 300 -31.65 -4.02 4.15
C TYR A 300 -30.77 -2.91 3.59
N THR A 301 -30.49 -1.90 4.41
CA THR A 301 -29.48 -0.89 4.09
C THR A 301 -28.16 -1.28 4.73
N LEU A 302 -27.13 -1.37 3.90
CA LEU A 302 -25.80 -1.81 4.31
C LEU A 302 -24.79 -0.66 4.15
N ALA A 303 -24.02 -0.38 5.20
CA ALA A 303 -22.79 0.39 5.08
C ALA A 303 -21.60 -0.55 4.81
N THR A 304 -20.78 -0.19 3.83
CA THR A 304 -19.57 -0.95 3.50
C THR A 304 -18.55 -0.02 2.85
N ARG A 305 -17.30 -0.49 2.71
CA ARG A 305 -16.27 0.27 2.00
C ARG A 305 -16.61 0.40 0.52
N ASP A 306 -16.22 1.53 -0.07
CA ASP A 306 -16.42 1.82 -1.50
C ASP A 306 -15.75 0.77 -2.41
N CYS A 307 -14.71 0.07 -1.94
CA CYS A 307 -14.15 -1.08 -2.67
C CYS A 307 -15.14 -2.26 -2.77
N MET A 308 -15.82 -2.60 -1.67
CA MET A 308 -16.78 -3.72 -1.60
C MET A 308 -18.07 -3.40 -2.34
N ALA A 309 -18.59 -2.16 -2.23
CA ALA A 309 -19.74 -1.69 -3.01
C ALA A 309 -19.49 -1.69 -4.53
N ARG A 310 -18.21 -1.66 -4.95
CA ARG A 310 -17.76 -1.81 -6.34
C ARG A 310 -17.42 -3.26 -6.73
N GLY A 311 -17.72 -4.22 -5.86
CA GLY A 311 -17.53 -5.65 -6.11
C GLY A 311 -16.09 -6.14 -6.01
N LYS A 312 -15.17 -5.36 -5.43
CA LYS A 312 -13.79 -5.80 -5.17
C LYS A 312 -13.75 -6.86 -4.06
N ASP A 313 -12.62 -7.55 -3.93
CA ASP A 313 -12.42 -8.65 -2.97
C ASP A 313 -13.50 -9.75 -3.07
N ASN A 314 -13.97 -10.03 -4.29
CA ASN A 314 -15.02 -11.00 -4.61
C ASN A 314 -16.43 -10.66 -4.05
N HIS A 315 -16.69 -9.41 -3.65
CA HIS A 315 -18.01 -8.96 -3.20
C HIS A 315 -18.93 -8.56 -4.36
N SER A 316 -18.92 -9.30 -5.48
CA SER A 316 -19.72 -8.96 -6.67
C SER A 316 -21.23 -8.91 -6.41
N ALA A 317 -21.71 -9.61 -5.38
CA ALA A 317 -23.09 -9.53 -4.91
C ALA A 317 -23.47 -8.16 -4.32
N LEU A 318 -22.49 -7.37 -3.87
CA LEU A 318 -22.67 -6.01 -3.35
C LEU A 318 -22.53 -4.93 -4.43
N LEU A 319 -22.32 -5.31 -5.70
CA LEU A 319 -22.17 -4.35 -6.79
C LEU A 319 -23.45 -3.50 -6.90
N ALA A 320 -23.37 -2.26 -6.43
CA ALA A 320 -24.52 -1.37 -6.41
C ALA A 320 -24.94 -1.03 -7.85
N VAL A 321 -26.18 -1.38 -8.21
CA VAL A 321 -26.82 -0.92 -9.45
C VAL A 321 -27.32 0.51 -9.22
N SER A 322 -26.39 1.48 -9.24
CA SER A 322 -26.60 2.93 -9.20
C SER A 322 -27.72 3.45 -8.27
N ALA A 323 -27.36 3.78 -7.03
CA ALA A 323 -27.98 4.90 -6.31
C ALA A 323 -26.94 5.46 -5.32
N GLY A 324 -26.22 6.48 -5.77
CA GLY A 324 -25.31 7.22 -4.90
C GLY A 324 -26.09 8.01 -3.86
N VAL A 325 -25.66 7.92 -2.60
CA VAL A 325 -25.81 9.03 -1.67
C VAL A 325 -24.42 9.38 -1.16
N LEU A 326 -23.81 10.33 -1.86
CA LEU A 326 -22.60 11.02 -1.46
C LEU A 326 -23.06 12.37 -0.91
N ARG A 327 -22.97 12.57 0.40
CA ARG A 327 -22.94 13.91 1.00
C ARG A 327 -21.99 13.93 2.18
N LEU A 328 -20.75 14.32 1.91
CA LEU A 328 -19.93 15.05 2.87
C LEU A 328 -19.88 16.51 2.41
N PRO A 329 -20.21 17.45 3.30
CA PRO A 329 -19.38 18.62 3.43
C PRO A 329 -18.92 18.75 4.88
N LEU A 330 -17.64 18.45 5.11
CA LEU A 330 -16.89 19.01 6.23
C LEU A 330 -16.57 20.46 5.88
N GLU A 331 -17.43 21.40 6.28
CA GLU A 331 -17.03 22.79 6.42
C GLU A 331 -16.62 23.03 7.88
N LEU A 332 -15.31 23.03 8.10
CA LEU A 332 -14.69 23.86 9.13
C LEU A 332 -14.91 25.32 8.71
N ALA A 333 -15.89 25.99 9.32
CA ALA A 333 -16.02 27.44 9.25
C ALA A 333 -16.12 28.01 10.67
N GLU A 334 -15.10 28.78 10.99
CA GLU A 334 -14.88 29.53 12.21
C GLU A 334 -16.06 30.45 12.57
N SER A 335 -16.08 30.83 13.85
CA SER A 335 -16.91 31.87 14.42
C SER A 335 -17.08 33.11 13.52
N ARG A 336 -18.32 33.54 13.30
CA ARG A 336 -18.69 34.97 13.32
C ARG A 336 -20.20 35.14 13.48
N ALA A 337 -20.54 35.96 14.47
CA ALA A 337 -21.88 36.43 14.73
C ALA A 337 -22.42 37.26 13.56
N SER A 338 -23.63 36.95 13.10
CA SER A 338 -24.67 37.96 12.83
C SER A 338 -25.99 37.25 12.51
N SER A 339 -27.01 37.64 13.28
CA SER A 339 -28.44 37.42 13.05
C SER A 339 -28.85 37.28 11.59
N HIS A 340 -29.65 36.26 11.25
CA HIS A 340 -30.89 36.37 10.49
C HIS A 340 -31.71 35.08 10.70
N SER A 341 -32.95 35.25 11.15
CA SER A 341 -33.93 34.21 11.47
C SER A 341 -34.47 33.52 10.22
N ILE A 342 -34.48 32.19 10.19
CA ILE A 342 -35.39 31.42 9.34
C ILE A 342 -36.07 30.34 10.19
N ASN A 343 -37.38 30.51 10.34
CA ASN A 343 -38.29 29.59 11.00
C ASN A 343 -38.42 28.30 10.18
N ALA A 344 -38.14 27.15 10.79
CA ALA A 344 -38.66 25.87 10.35
C ALA A 344 -39.15 25.08 11.58
N ARG A 345 -40.47 24.90 11.60
CA ARG A 345 -41.27 24.31 12.67
C ARG A 345 -41.27 22.79 12.47
N ALA A 346 -40.64 22.03 13.36
CA ALA A 346 -40.80 20.58 13.43
C ALA A 346 -41.20 20.15 14.85
N LYS A 347 -42.11 19.18 14.91
CA LYS A 347 -42.98 18.82 16.03
C LYS A 347 -42.22 18.21 17.21
N ARG A 348 -42.73 18.52 18.41
CA ARG A 348 -42.34 17.94 19.71
C ARG A 348 -42.50 16.41 19.71
N GLY A 349 -41.43 15.71 20.04
CA GLY A 349 -41.44 14.39 20.67
C GLY A 349 -40.64 14.48 21.97
N ARG A 350 -41.27 14.16 23.10
CA ARG A 350 -40.63 14.15 24.43
C ARG A 350 -39.78 12.88 24.54
N SER A 351 -38.52 12.99 24.97
CA SER A 351 -37.94 12.01 25.87
C SER A 351 -37.15 12.73 26.95
N VAL A 352 -37.37 12.26 28.17
CA VAL A 352 -36.81 12.73 29.43
C VAL A 352 -35.60 11.84 29.68
N ILE A 353 -34.41 12.42 29.81
CA ILE A 353 -33.33 11.83 30.61
C ILE A 353 -32.75 12.98 31.42
N ASP A 354 -33.09 12.96 32.71
CA ASP A 354 -32.54 13.82 33.74
C ASP A 354 -31.06 13.49 33.99
N ASN A 355 -30.35 14.53 34.40
CA ASN A 355 -28.96 14.54 34.89
C ASN A 355 -28.67 13.44 35.93
N ILE A 356 -27.49 12.81 35.86
CA ILE A 356 -26.37 12.93 36.82
C ILE A 356 -25.05 12.81 36.06
#